data_AF-A0A6N1C9Y8-F1
#
_entry.id   AF-A0A6N1C9Y8-F1
#
_cell.length_a   1.000
_cell.length_b   1.000
_cell.length_c   1.000
_cell.angle_alpha   90.00
_cell.angle_beta   90.00
_cell.angle_gamma   90.00
#
_symmetry.space_group_name_H-M   'P 1'
#
loop_
_entity.id
_entity.type
_entity.pdbx_description
1 polymer ?
#
loop_
_entity_poly.entity_id
_entity_poly.type
_entity_poly.pdbx_seq_one_letter_code
_entity_poly.pdbx_strand_id
1 'polypeptide(L)'
;MSASMPFIPPIAGLSLDDEGPVFDKPWQAQAFSLLLHLHQTGLFPWKDWVQVFSDEIKAAPAQPGESVNDTYYRQWITAMERMITTLGLAGMEDITQRTEEWQRAYLNTPHGQPVALLNASCPPAHGNGHEHLPRHEPVAISRATR
;
A
#
# COMPACT_ATOMS: atom_id res chain seq x y z
N MET A 1 -4.06 30.56 -3.86
CA MET A 1 -4.68 29.60 -4.79
C MET A 1 -5.23 28.47 -3.95
N SER A 2 -6.53 28.48 -3.63
CA SER A 2 -7.15 27.38 -2.87
C SER A 2 -7.22 26.16 -3.78
N ALA A 3 -6.45 25.12 -3.46
CA ALA A 3 -6.70 23.79 -3.99
C ALA A 3 -8.05 23.35 -3.43
N SER A 4 -9.08 23.37 -4.27
CA SER A 4 -10.37 22.78 -3.93
C SER A 4 -10.11 21.30 -3.65
N MET A 5 -10.28 20.85 -2.40
CA MET A 5 -10.22 19.42 -2.08
C MET A 5 -11.26 18.73 -2.98
N PRO A 6 -10.85 17.75 -3.81
CA PRO A 6 -11.81 17.00 -4.59
C PRO A 6 -12.79 16.35 -3.62
N PHE A 7 -14.09 16.49 -3.90
CA PHE A 7 -15.12 15.79 -3.15
C PHE A 7 -14.89 14.28 -3.33
N ILE A 8 -14.26 13.66 -2.34
CA ILE A 8 -14.16 12.21 -2.24
C ILE A 8 -15.51 11.78 -1.66
N PRO A 9 -16.37 11.10 -2.43
CA PRO A 9 -17.62 10.60 -1.87
C PRO A 9 -17.29 9.68 -0.69
N PRO A 10 -18.13 9.65 0.36
CA PRO A 10 -17.92 8.79 1.50
C PRO A 10 -17.74 7.36 1.01
N ILE A 11 -16.50 6.86 1.10
CA ILE A 11 -16.19 5.49 0.72
C ILE A 11 -16.71 4.66 1.88
N ALA A 12 -17.75 3.86 1.61
CA ALA A 12 -18.29 2.93 2.58
C ALA A 12 -17.13 2.12 3.18
N GLY A 13 -16.95 2.17 4.51
CA GLY A 13 -15.90 1.43 5.22
C GLY A 13 -14.72 2.24 5.77
N LEU A 14 -14.55 3.52 5.40
CA LEU A 14 -13.55 4.38 6.05
C LEU A 14 -14.14 5.00 7.32
N SER A 15 -13.58 4.65 8.48
CA SER A 15 -13.79 5.42 9.70
C SER A 15 -13.22 6.81 9.48
N LEU A 16 -14.05 7.84 9.55
CA LEU A 16 -13.64 9.23 9.44
C LEU A 16 -13.54 9.80 10.87
N ASP A 17 -12.43 10.44 11.20
CA ASP A 17 -12.35 11.38 12.32
C ASP A 17 -12.37 12.83 11.81
N ASP A 18 -12.24 13.81 12.71
CA ASP A 18 -12.24 15.23 12.36
C ASP A 18 -11.03 15.63 11.47
N GLU A 19 -10.00 14.78 11.34
CA GLU A 19 -8.79 15.03 10.55
C GLU A 19 -8.73 14.22 9.24
N GLY A 20 -9.53 13.16 9.09
CA GLY A 20 -9.67 12.43 7.83
C GLY A 20 -9.93 10.91 7.98
N PRO A 21 -9.63 10.12 6.94
CA PRO A 21 -9.79 8.67 7.00
C PRO A 21 -8.77 8.04 7.95
N VAL A 22 -9.28 7.31 8.94
CA VAL A 22 -8.52 6.52 9.90
C VAL A 22 -8.21 5.16 9.29
N PHE A 23 -6.93 4.79 9.28
CA PHE A 23 -6.42 3.53 8.74
C PHE A 23 -5.89 2.65 9.88
N ASP A 24 -6.31 1.38 9.93
CA ASP A 24 -5.85 0.41 10.94
C ASP A 24 -4.40 -0.03 10.72
N LYS A 25 -3.96 -0.05 9.45
CA LYS A 25 -2.62 -0.49 9.06
C LYS A 25 -2.00 0.55 8.12
N PRO A 26 -0.70 0.89 8.25
CA PRO A 26 -0.06 1.91 7.40
C PRO A 26 -0.18 1.65 5.89
N TRP A 27 -0.18 0.38 5.47
CA TRP A 27 -0.31 0.02 4.06
C TRP A 27 -1.68 0.40 3.47
N GLN A 28 -2.73 0.48 4.28
CA GLN A 28 -4.07 0.85 3.82
C GLN A 28 -4.09 2.31 3.31
N ALA A 29 -3.42 3.21 4.04
CA ALA A 29 -3.23 4.60 3.63
C ALA A 29 -2.42 4.70 2.33
N GLN A 30 -1.37 3.89 2.19
CA GLN A 30 -0.53 3.86 0.99
C GLN A 30 -1.32 3.41 -0.24
N ALA A 31 -2.08 2.32 -0.11
CA ALA A 31 -2.91 1.80 -1.17
C ALA A 31 -3.95 2.85 -1.61
N PHE A 32 -4.68 3.42 -0.65
CA PHE A 32 -5.64 4.50 -0.91
C PHE A 32 -5.01 5.70 -1.64
N SER A 33 -3.84 6.14 -1.18
CA SER A 33 -3.11 7.27 -1.79
C SER A 33 -2.71 6.98 -3.25
N LEU A 34 -2.31 5.74 -3.56
CA LEU A 34 -1.96 5.33 -4.92
C LEU A 34 -3.18 5.43 -5.84
N LEU A 35 -4.31 4.84 -5.45
CA LEU A 35 -5.54 4.92 -6.24
C LEU A 35 -6.00 6.36 -6.45
N LEU A 36 -5.97 7.17 -5.39
CA LEU A 36 -6.34 8.58 -5.47
C LEU A 36 -5.42 9.35 -6.42
N HIS A 37 -4.12 9.07 -6.39
CA HIS A 37 -3.15 9.66 -7.31
C HIS A 37 -3.42 9.28 -8.77
N LEU A 38 -3.72 8.00 -9.05
CA LEU A 38 -4.09 7.53 -10.39
C LEU A 38 -5.36 8.24 -10.92
N HIS A 39 -6.35 8.45 -10.05
CA HIS A 39 -7.54 9.23 -10.39
C HIS A 39 -7.21 10.71 -10.66
N GLN A 40 -6.45 11.35 -9.76
CA GLN A 40 -6.08 12.77 -9.88
C GLN A 40 -5.24 13.06 -11.12
N THR A 41 -4.46 12.09 -11.59
CA THR A 41 -3.68 12.17 -12.84
C THR A 41 -4.52 11.90 -14.09
N GLY A 42 -5.81 11.61 -13.93
CA GLY A 42 -6.77 11.46 -15.03
C GLY A 42 -6.71 10.11 -15.74
N LEU A 43 -6.04 9.10 -15.15
CA LEU A 43 -5.94 7.77 -15.77
C LEU A 43 -7.28 7.04 -15.82
N PHE A 44 -8.20 7.38 -14.92
CA PHE A 44 -9.58 6.92 -14.96
C PHE A 44 -10.52 7.90 -14.26
N PRO A 45 -11.81 7.94 -14.62
CA PRO A 45 -12.83 8.69 -13.88
C PRO A 45 -13.29 7.92 -12.63
N TRP A 46 -13.54 8.61 -11.52
CA TRP A 46 -13.92 7.99 -10.24
C TRP A 46 -15.08 6.98 -10.33
N LYS A 47 -16.05 7.22 -11.22
CA LYS A 47 -17.20 6.32 -11.42
C LYS A 47 -16.79 4.89 -11.84
N ASP A 48 -15.68 4.76 -12.58
CA ASP A 48 -15.19 3.46 -13.05
C ASP A 48 -14.60 2.67 -11.88
N TRP A 49 -13.89 3.35 -10.98
CA TRP A 49 -13.45 2.76 -9.71
C TRP A 49 -14.64 2.29 -8.86
N VAL A 50 -15.66 3.12 -8.68
CA VAL A 50 -16.86 2.75 -7.91
C VAL A 50 -17.52 1.50 -8.49
N GLN A 51 -17.59 1.39 -9.82
CA GLN A 51 -18.13 0.21 -10.48
C GLN A 51 -17.28 -1.04 -10.21
N VAL A 52 -15.96 -1.00 -10.47
CA VAL A 52 -15.05 -2.14 -10.26
C VAL A 52 -15.06 -2.60 -8.81
N PHE A 53 -14.99 -1.66 -7.87
CA PHE A 53 -14.98 -1.99 -6.44
C PHE A 53 -16.32 -2.55 -5.97
N SER A 54 -17.45 -2.00 -6.42
CA SER A 54 -18.77 -2.53 -6.07
C SER A 54 -19.00 -3.94 -6.60
N ASP A 55 -18.48 -4.25 -7.78
CA ASP A 55 -18.57 -5.59 -8.36
C ASP A 55 -17.68 -6.58 -7.59
N GLU A 56 -16.52 -6.15 -7.12
CA GLU A 56 -15.63 -6.96 -6.27
C GLU A 56 -16.27 -7.26 -4.90
N ILE A 57 -16.90 -6.27 -4.26
CA ILE A 57 -17.61 -6.47 -2.98
C ILE A 57 -18.70 -7.55 -3.13
N LYS A 58 -19.44 -7.54 -4.24
CA LYS A 58 -20.49 -8.53 -4.52
C LYS A 58 -19.90 -9.92 -4.81
N ALA A 59 -18.78 -9.97 -5.53
CA ALA A 59 -18.17 -11.22 -5.97
C ALA A 59 -17.42 -11.95 -4.84
N ALA A 60 -16.85 -11.22 -3.89
CA ALA A 60 -15.91 -11.76 -2.91
C ALA A 60 -16.32 -11.45 -1.45
N PRO A 61 -17.46 -11.98 -0.96
CA PRO A 61 -17.98 -11.70 0.39
C PRO A 61 -17.00 -12.13 1.51
N ALA A 62 -17.32 -11.74 2.74
CA ALA A 62 -16.53 -12.08 3.92
C ALA A 62 -16.35 -13.58 4.09
N GLN A 63 -15.13 -14.02 4.37
CA GLN A 63 -14.84 -15.42 4.68
C GLN A 63 -15.14 -15.75 6.16
N PRO A 64 -15.41 -17.01 6.51
CA PRO A 64 -15.62 -17.40 7.90
C PRO A 64 -14.43 -17.01 8.79
N GLY A 65 -14.68 -16.20 9.82
CA GLY A 65 -13.65 -15.72 10.74
C GLY A 65 -12.85 -14.51 10.26
N GLU A 66 -13.12 -13.99 9.06
CA GLU A 66 -12.51 -12.75 8.56
C GLU A 66 -13.16 -11.54 9.24
N SER A 67 -12.34 -10.59 9.70
CA SER A 67 -12.88 -9.34 10.23
C SER A 67 -13.49 -8.50 9.11
N VAL A 68 -14.46 -7.64 9.43
CA VAL A 68 -15.05 -6.72 8.45
C VAL A 68 -13.99 -5.87 7.76
N ASN A 69 -12.96 -5.43 8.51
CA ASN A 69 -11.89 -4.62 7.95
C ASN A 69 -10.95 -5.41 7.02
N ASP A 70 -10.61 -6.66 7.38
CA ASP A 70 -9.79 -7.51 6.53
C ASP A 70 -10.53 -7.88 5.24
N THR A 71 -11.83 -8.20 5.31
CA THR A 71 -12.68 -8.41 4.12
C THR A 71 -12.66 -7.17 3.23
N TYR A 72 -12.89 -6.00 3.82
CA TYR A 72 -12.99 -4.73 3.10
C TYR A 72 -11.71 -4.42 2.32
N TYR A 73 -10.55 -4.46 2.98
CA TYR A 73 -9.30 -4.12 2.31
C TYR A 73 -8.80 -5.23 1.38
N ARG A 74 -9.16 -6.51 1.62
CA ARG A 74 -8.94 -7.56 0.62
C ARG A 74 -9.68 -7.24 -0.68
N GLN A 75 -10.98 -6.93 -0.60
CA GLN A 75 -11.78 -6.54 -1.78
C GLN A 75 -11.21 -5.27 -2.43
N TRP A 76 -10.77 -4.30 -1.61
CA TRP A 76 -10.23 -3.04 -2.09
C TRP A 76 -8.93 -3.24 -2.90
N ILE A 77 -8.00 -4.06 -2.40
CA ILE A 77 -6.76 -4.39 -3.10
C ILE A 77 -7.05 -5.16 -4.38
N THR A 78 -7.91 -6.19 -4.35
CA THR A 78 -8.28 -6.95 -5.55
C THR A 78 -8.89 -6.04 -6.63
N ALA A 79 -9.78 -5.13 -6.23
CA ALA A 79 -10.37 -4.16 -7.16
C ALA A 79 -9.30 -3.22 -7.75
N MET A 80 -8.35 -2.76 -6.94
CA MET A 80 -7.25 -1.90 -7.39
C MET A 80 -6.34 -2.64 -8.38
N GLU A 81 -5.97 -3.89 -8.11
CA GLU A 81 -5.16 -4.73 -9.00
C GLU A 81 -5.85 -4.95 -10.35
N ARG A 82 -7.16 -5.21 -10.33
CA ARG A 82 -7.99 -5.30 -11.54
C ARG A 82 -8.00 -3.97 -12.31
N MET A 83 -8.12 -2.85 -11.60
CA MET A 83 -8.12 -1.51 -12.21
C MET A 83 -6.78 -1.22 -12.90
N ILE A 84 -5.65 -1.40 -12.22
CA ILE A 84 -4.32 -1.13 -12.81
C ILE A 84 -3.98 -2.09 -13.96
N THR A 85 -4.47 -3.33 -13.90
CA THR A 85 -4.36 -4.30 -15.01
C THR A 85 -5.17 -3.83 -16.22
N THR A 86 -6.40 -3.37 -16.01
CA THR A 86 -7.27 -2.86 -17.09
C THR A 86 -6.68 -1.60 -17.74
N LEU A 87 -6.00 -0.77 -16.97
CA LEU A 87 -5.28 0.42 -17.45
C LEU A 87 -3.95 0.09 -18.14
N GLY A 88 -3.48 -1.16 -18.10
CA GLY A 88 -2.20 -1.57 -18.68
C GLY A 88 -0.97 -1.04 -17.93
N LEU A 89 -1.11 -0.66 -16.66
CA LEU A 89 -0.01 -0.11 -15.85
C LEU A 89 0.87 -1.20 -15.24
N ALA A 90 0.27 -2.31 -14.84
CA ALA A 90 0.93 -3.50 -14.32
C ALA A 90 0.01 -4.70 -14.51
N GLY A 91 0.55 -5.83 -14.93
CA GLY A 91 -0.17 -7.10 -15.00
C GLY A 91 -0.09 -7.89 -13.68
N MET A 92 -0.93 -8.93 -13.57
CA MET A 92 -0.88 -9.85 -12.43
C MET A 92 0.47 -10.55 -12.28
N GLU A 93 1.16 -10.82 -13.40
CA GLU A 93 2.52 -11.38 -13.39
C GLU A 93 3.52 -10.39 -12.78
N ASP A 94 3.46 -9.10 -13.13
CA ASP A 94 4.33 -8.07 -12.55
C ASP A 94 4.13 -7.94 -11.03
N ILE A 95 2.87 -7.98 -10.57
CA ILE A 95 2.51 -7.92 -9.16
C ILE A 95 3.03 -9.15 -8.41
N THR A 96 2.83 -10.33 -8.98
CA THR A 96 3.30 -11.60 -8.41
C THR A 96 4.82 -11.61 -8.32
N GLN A 97 5.52 -11.28 -9.41
CA GLN A 97 6.97 -11.19 -9.43
C GLN A 97 7.48 -10.20 -8.39
N ARG A 98 6.87 -9.01 -8.29
CA ARG A 98 7.29 -8.00 -7.32
C ARG A 98 7.08 -8.47 -5.88
N THR A 99 6.00 -9.20 -5.62
CA THR A 99 5.72 -9.81 -4.31
C THR A 99 6.79 -10.82 -3.93
N GLU A 100 7.15 -11.72 -4.86
CA GLU A 100 8.20 -12.72 -4.66
C GLU A 100 9.58 -12.09 -4.48
N GLU A 101 9.89 -11.00 -5.19
CA GLU A 101 11.13 -10.25 -5.00
C GLU A 101 11.20 -9.64 -3.60
N TRP A 102 10.12 -9.01 -3.11
CA TRP A 102 10.09 -8.49 -1.74
C TRP A 102 10.19 -9.58 -0.68
N GLN A 103 9.54 -10.72 -0.90
CA GLN A 103 9.65 -11.88 -0.01
C GLN A 103 11.10 -12.39 0.05
N ARG A 104 11.76 -12.55 -1.10
CA ARG A 104 13.18 -12.94 -1.18
C ARG A 104 14.09 -11.91 -0.53
N ALA A 105 13.85 -10.62 -0.78
CA ALA A 105 14.60 -9.54 -0.15
C ALA A 105 14.50 -9.60 1.38
N TYR A 106 13.30 -9.83 1.92
CA TYR A 106 13.08 -10.00 3.36
C TYR A 106 13.87 -11.19 3.91
N LEU A 107 13.78 -12.37 3.27
CA LEU A 107 14.48 -13.58 3.70
C LEU A 107 16.01 -13.45 3.62
N ASN A 108 16.53 -12.70 2.65
CA ASN A 108 17.96 -12.46 2.48
C ASN A 108 18.50 -11.35 3.39
N THR A 109 17.64 -10.57 4.06
CA THR A 109 18.06 -9.46 4.91
C THR A 109 18.43 -9.98 6.30
N PRO A 110 19.67 -9.77 6.78
CA PRO A 110 20.07 -10.13 8.13
C PRO A 110 19.20 -9.45 9.18
N HIS A 111 18.94 -10.13 10.30
CA HIS A 111 18.14 -9.58 11.38
C HIS A 111 18.69 -8.23 11.87
N GLY A 112 17.79 -7.27 12.09
CA GLY A 112 18.15 -5.92 12.53
C GLY A 112 18.61 -4.98 11.42
N GLN A 113 18.74 -5.43 10.17
CA GLN A 113 19.04 -4.58 9.02
C GLN A 113 17.75 -4.18 8.28
N PRO A 114 17.71 -2.99 7.64
CA PRO A 114 16.58 -2.59 6.82
C PRO A 114 16.46 -3.47 5.57
N VAL A 115 15.22 -3.81 5.20
CA VAL A 115 14.96 -4.61 4.00
C VAL A 115 15.07 -3.74 2.76
N ALA A 116 15.96 -4.11 1.84
CA ALA A 116 16.12 -3.46 0.54
C ALA A 116 15.77 -4.44 -0.58
N LEU A 117 15.00 -4.01 -1.57
CA LEU A 117 14.57 -4.85 -2.70
C LEU A 117 15.74 -5.49 -3.46
N LEU A 118 16.89 -4.79 -3.52
CA LEU A 118 18.12 -5.30 -4.11
C LEU A 118 18.60 -6.61 -3.46
N ASN A 119 18.28 -6.85 -2.18
CA ASN A 119 18.64 -8.07 -1.48
C ASN A 119 18.01 -9.33 -2.11
N ALA A 120 16.95 -9.17 -2.92
CA ALA A 120 16.34 -10.28 -3.66
C ALA A 120 17.29 -10.90 -4.70
N SER A 121 18.13 -10.08 -5.34
CA SER A 121 19.06 -10.48 -6.41
C SER A 121 20.53 -10.42 -5.99
N CYS A 122 20.86 -9.59 -4.99
CA CYS A 122 22.19 -9.45 -4.43
C CYS A 122 22.11 -9.53 -2.89
N PRO A 123 22.08 -10.75 -2.32
CA PRO A 123 22.06 -10.92 -0.87
C PRO A 123 23.29 -10.27 -0.22
N PRO A 124 23.14 -9.55 0.90
CA PRO A 124 24.27 -9.03 1.64
C PRO A 124 25.13 -10.20 2.13
N ALA A 125 26.44 -9.99 2.22
CA ALA A 125 27.35 -11.03 2.69
C ALA A 125 26.91 -11.53 4.08
N HIS A 126 26.66 -12.83 4.21
CA HIS A 126 26.48 -13.47 5.51
C HIS A 126 27.81 -13.37 6.25
N GLY A 127 27.92 -12.44 7.19
CA GLY A 127 29.19 -12.07 7.79
C GLY A 127 29.88 -13.25 8.49
N ASN A 128 31.00 -13.70 7.93
CA ASN A 128 32.11 -14.18 8.74
C ASN A 128 32.95 -12.95 9.14
N GLY A 129 32.56 -12.31 10.24
CA GLY A 129 33.37 -11.35 11.01
C GLY A 129 33.57 -9.97 10.40
N HIS A 130 32.67 -9.02 10.68
CA HIS A 130 32.98 -7.61 10.97
C HIS A 130 31.72 -6.97 11.59
N GLU A 131 31.79 -6.60 12.88
CA GLU A 131 30.75 -5.83 13.56
C GLU A 131 30.62 -4.43 12.93
N HIS A 132 29.65 -4.27 12.03
CA HIS A 132 29.14 -2.94 11.71
C HIS A 132 28.13 -2.58 12.80
N LEU A 133 28.58 -1.88 13.84
CA LEU A 133 27.68 -1.18 14.75
C LEU A 133 26.79 -0.22 13.93
N PRO A 134 25.46 -0.36 13.97
CA PRO A 134 24.59 0.60 13.34
C PRO A 134 24.83 1.97 13.98
N ARG A 135 25.16 2.99 13.19
CA ARG A 135 25.09 4.38 13.66
C ARG A 135 23.62 4.72 13.87
N HIS A 136 23.15 4.50 15.08
CA HIS A 136 21.90 5.08 15.58
C HIS A 136 22.14 6.57 15.84
N GLU A 137 22.35 7.38 14.79
CA GLU A 137 22.19 8.82 14.94
C GLU A 137 20.68 9.09 15.07
N PRO A 138 20.22 9.66 16.20
CA PRO A 138 18.81 9.98 16.36
C PRO A 138 18.41 10.97 15.26
N VAL A 139 17.37 10.60 14.51
CA VAL A 139 16.73 11.51 13.54
C VAL A 139 16.29 12.76 14.32
N ALA A 140 16.92 13.89 14.05
CA ALA A 140 16.61 15.15 14.71
C ALA A 140 15.17 15.55 14.38
N ILE A 141 14.27 15.42 15.36
CA ILE A 141 12.90 15.92 15.24
C ILE A 141 12.97 17.43 15.45
N SER A 142 12.78 18.20 14.36
CA SER A 142 12.65 19.65 14.46
C SER A 142 11.37 19.98 15.23
N ARG A 143 11.46 20.78 16.30
CA ARG A 143 10.26 21.27 17.00
C ARG A 143 9.52 22.23 16.08
N ALA A 144 8.24 21.98 15.83
CA ALA A 144 7.35 22.95 15.21
C ALA A 144 7.21 24.15 16.16
N THR A 145 7.60 25.34 15.69
CA THR A 145 7.38 26.60 16.39
C THR A 145 5.90 26.96 16.30
N ARG A 146 5.28 27.28 17.44
CA ARG A 146 3.91 27.84 17.52
C ARG A 146 3.94 29.35 17.33
#